data_AF-A0A258R0R6-F1
#
_entry.id   AF-A0A258R0R6-F1
#
_cell.length_a   1.000
_cell.length_b   1.000
_cell.length_c   1.000
_cell.angle_alpha   90.00
_cell.angle_beta   90.00
_cell.angle_gamma   90.00
#
_symmetry.space_group_name_H-M   'P 1'
#
loop_
_entity.id
_entity.type
_entity.pdbx_description
1 polymer ?
#
loop_
_entity_poly.entity_id
_entity_poly.type
_entity_poly.pdbx_seq_one_letter_code
_entity_poly.pdbx_strand_id
1 'polypeptide(L)'
;MKLTCTVIACLVLAAAPSAQAKKGAHGDSSQRAAFRQANPCPSNGETTGTCPGFVIAYIRPRSCGGADSPENMHWQSVEMAKQRDKDELKACNKVQIRV
;
A
#
# COMPACT_ATOMS: atom_id res chain seq x y z
N MET A 1 -16.23 32.00 46.48
CA MET A 1 -15.73 32.39 45.15
C MET A 1 -14.55 33.35 45.32
N LYS A 2 -13.31 32.87 45.13
CA LYS A 2 -12.11 33.67 44.82
C LYS A 2 -11.17 32.84 43.94
N LEU A 3 -11.00 33.32 42.71
CA LEU A 3 -9.89 33.08 41.76
C LEU A 3 -8.54 33.50 42.43
N THR A 4 -7.33 33.01 42.13
CA THR A 4 -6.62 32.65 40.88
C THR A 4 -5.20 32.10 41.21
N CYS A 5 -4.47 31.62 40.18
CA CYS A 5 -3.01 31.75 39.96
C CYS A 5 -2.02 30.90 40.81
N THR A 6 -0.95 30.25 40.32
CA THR A 6 -0.41 29.87 39.00
C THR A 6 0.88 29.03 39.23
N VAL A 7 1.18 28.07 38.33
CA VAL A 7 2.49 27.44 37.94
C VAL A 7 3.36 26.79 39.05
N ILE A 8 4.06 25.66 38.91
CA ILE A 8 5.24 25.34 38.07
C ILE A 8 5.41 23.81 38.16
N ALA A 9 5.09 23.07 37.10
CA ALA A 9 6.07 22.46 36.17
C ALA A 9 7.00 21.39 36.80
N CYS A 10 6.66 20.11 36.61
CA CYS A 10 7.66 19.09 36.30
C CYS A 10 7.33 18.54 34.92
N LEU A 11 7.87 19.23 33.92
CA LEU A 11 7.83 18.89 32.52
C LEU A 11 8.66 17.60 32.33
N VAL A 12 8.03 16.42 32.46
CA VAL A 12 8.67 15.16 32.10
C VAL A 12 8.58 15.02 30.59
N LEU A 13 9.55 15.61 29.88
CA LEU A 13 9.71 15.38 28.44
C LEU A 13 10.95 14.54 28.21
N ALA A 14 10.79 13.23 28.39
CA ALA A 14 11.73 12.24 27.87
C ALA A 14 11.66 12.27 26.33
N ALA A 15 12.51 13.08 25.71
CA ALA A 15 12.68 13.08 24.26
C ALA A 15 13.56 11.89 23.86
N ALA A 16 12.95 10.71 23.67
CA ALA A 16 13.55 9.67 22.85
C ALA A 16 13.27 10.01 21.39
N PRO A 17 14.27 10.31 20.54
CA PRO A 17 14.04 10.40 19.11
C PRO A 17 13.59 9.03 18.63
N SER A 18 12.32 8.96 18.25
CA SER A 18 11.74 7.77 17.63
C SER A 18 12.58 7.43 16.42
N ALA A 19 13.20 6.25 16.40
CA ALA A 19 13.81 5.70 15.22
C ALA A 19 12.72 5.58 14.16
N GLN A 20 12.62 6.59 13.30
CA GLN A 20 11.71 6.57 12.16
C GLN A 20 12.33 5.61 11.15
N ALA A 21 12.08 4.32 11.36
CA ALA A 21 12.23 3.31 10.33
C ALA A 21 11.55 3.88 9.10
N LYS A 22 12.30 4.03 8.01
CA LYS A 22 11.79 4.46 6.71
C LYS A 22 10.74 3.43 6.31
N LYS A 23 9.51 3.72 6.69
CA LYS A 23 8.30 3.01 6.41
C LYS A 23 8.10 3.04 4.90
N GLY A 24 8.70 2.08 4.18
CA GLY A 24 8.46 1.89 2.74
C GLY A 24 6.96 1.69 2.52
N ALA A 25 6.34 2.59 1.75
CA ALA A 25 4.99 2.47 1.19
C ALA A 25 3.92 1.82 2.11
N HIS A 26 3.50 2.53 3.16
CA HIS A 26 2.52 2.02 4.14
C HIS A 26 1.04 2.03 3.72
N GLY A 27 0.71 2.28 2.45
CA GLY A 27 -0.67 2.19 1.95
C GLY A 27 -1.04 0.81 1.38
N ASP A 28 -0.07 0.11 0.80
CA ASP A 28 -0.30 -1.00 -0.11
C ASP A 28 -0.25 -2.39 0.59
N SER A 29 0.51 -2.50 1.67
CA SER A 29 0.77 -3.78 2.32
C SER A 29 -0.45 -4.39 3.03
N SER A 30 -1.35 -3.58 3.60
CA SER A 30 -2.53 -4.07 4.31
C SER A 30 -3.60 -4.63 3.36
N GLN A 31 -3.87 -3.92 2.26
CA GLN A 31 -4.83 -4.36 1.24
C GLN A 31 -4.31 -5.59 0.50
N ARG A 32 -3.01 -5.63 0.18
CA ARG A 32 -2.37 -6.83 -0.37
C ARG A 32 -2.41 -8.00 0.62
N ALA A 33 -2.21 -7.77 1.92
CA ALA A 33 -2.35 -8.82 2.91
C ALA A 33 -3.78 -9.36 2.98
N ALA A 34 -4.79 -8.48 3.00
CA ALA A 34 -6.20 -8.88 2.97
C ALA A 34 -6.55 -9.68 1.72
N PHE A 35 -6.08 -9.23 0.55
CA PHE A 35 -6.24 -9.98 -0.70
C PHE A 35 -5.64 -11.38 -0.60
N ARG A 36 -4.41 -11.52 -0.07
CA ARG A 36 -3.73 -12.82 0.07
C ARG A 36 -4.42 -13.77 1.04
N GLN A 37 -5.02 -13.25 2.10
CA GLN A 37 -5.78 -14.08 3.04
C GLN A 37 -7.02 -14.67 2.38
N ALA A 38 -7.71 -13.88 1.56
CA ALA A 38 -8.87 -14.34 0.80
C ALA A 38 -8.51 -15.16 -0.46
N ASN A 39 -7.34 -14.89 -1.04
CA ASN A 39 -6.86 -15.49 -2.28
C ASN A 39 -5.42 -16.01 -2.08
N PRO A 40 -5.25 -17.23 -1.56
CA PRO A 40 -3.92 -17.79 -1.33
C PRO A 40 -3.09 -17.87 -2.61
N CYS A 41 -1.77 -17.91 -2.46
CA CYS A 41 -0.86 -17.93 -3.61
C CYS A 41 -1.14 -19.14 -4.54
N PRO A 42 -1.28 -18.95 -5.86
CA PRO A 42 -1.59 -20.03 -6.79
C PRO A 42 -0.49 -21.09 -6.93
N SER A 43 0.79 -20.78 -6.62
CA SER A 43 1.90 -21.73 -6.78
C SER A 43 2.19 -22.59 -5.54
N ASN A 44 1.85 -22.13 -4.34
CA ASN A 44 2.15 -22.85 -3.10
C ASN A 44 1.02 -22.83 -2.05
N GLY A 45 -0.09 -22.14 -2.30
CA GLY A 45 -1.21 -22.03 -1.36
C GLY A 45 -0.95 -21.13 -0.16
N GLU A 46 0.20 -20.45 -0.10
CA GLU A 46 0.57 -19.65 1.07
C GLU A 46 -0.13 -18.29 1.08
N THR A 47 -0.64 -17.89 2.25
CA THR A 47 -1.22 -16.55 2.46
C THR A 47 -0.17 -15.53 2.90
N THR A 48 1.04 -15.98 3.26
CA THR A 48 2.18 -15.14 3.67
C THR A 48 3.47 -15.53 2.95
N GLY A 49 4.53 -14.74 3.07
CA GLY A 49 5.81 -15.02 2.39
C GLY A 49 5.80 -14.77 0.88
N THR A 50 6.66 -15.44 0.13
CA THR A 50 6.77 -15.27 -1.33
C THR A 50 5.75 -16.12 -2.08
N CYS A 51 5.37 -15.66 -3.29
CA CYS A 51 4.55 -16.43 -4.21
C CYS A 51 5.35 -16.67 -5.51
N PRO A 52 6.05 -17.80 -5.65
CA PRO A 52 6.92 -18.05 -6.81
C PRO A 52 6.16 -17.90 -8.13
N GLY A 53 6.69 -17.09 -9.04
CA GLY A 53 6.13 -16.87 -10.39
C GLY A 53 4.97 -15.87 -10.48
N PHE A 54 4.47 -15.34 -9.36
CA PHE A 54 3.31 -14.46 -9.35
C PHE A 54 3.51 -13.19 -8.51
N VAL A 55 2.78 -12.15 -8.89
CA VAL A 55 2.68 -10.87 -8.20
C VAL A 55 1.21 -10.48 -8.04
N ILE A 56 0.91 -9.67 -7.02
CA ILE A 56 -0.42 -9.10 -6.86
C ILE A 56 -0.50 -7.84 -7.71
N ALA A 57 -1.40 -7.85 -8.67
CA ALA A 57 -1.64 -6.78 -9.61
C ALA A 57 -3.00 -6.13 -9.38
N TYR A 58 -3.15 -4.87 -9.80
CA TYR A 58 -4.46 -4.25 -9.88
C TYR A 58 -5.18 -4.68 -11.16
N ILE A 59 -6.49 -4.92 -11.11
CA ILE A 59 -7.32 -5.19 -12.29
C ILE A 59 -7.42 -3.90 -13.12
N ARG A 60 -7.87 -2.81 -12.50
CA ARG A 60 -7.76 -1.45 -13.03
C ARG A 60 -6.52 -0.79 -12.44
N PRO A 61 -5.55 -0.34 -13.24
CA PRO A 61 -4.35 0.24 -12.70
C PRO A 61 -4.65 1.54 -11.93
N ARG A 62 -3.92 1.78 -10.84
CA ARG A 62 -4.09 2.97 -10.00
C ARG A 62 -3.88 4.27 -10.79
N SER A 63 -2.93 4.28 -11.74
CA SER A 63 -2.68 5.43 -12.64
C SER A 63 -3.88 5.78 -13.52
N CYS A 64 -4.81 4.85 -13.71
CA CYS A 64 -6.05 5.03 -14.46
C CYS A 64 -7.25 5.29 -13.54
N GLY A 65 -7.03 5.62 -12.25
CA GLY A 65 -8.07 5.78 -11.24
C GLY A 65 -8.60 4.48 -10.65
N GLY A 66 -7.84 3.39 -10.71
CA GLY A 66 -8.18 2.14 -10.03
C GLY A 66 -8.12 2.27 -8.50
N ALA A 67 -9.09 1.65 -7.81
CA ALA A 67 -9.15 1.65 -6.36
C ALA A 67 -8.00 0.84 -5.75
N ASP A 68 -7.49 1.31 -4.62
CA ASP A 68 -6.54 0.54 -3.81
C ASP A 68 -7.29 -0.38 -2.84
N SER A 69 -7.88 -1.45 -3.37
CA SER A 69 -8.70 -2.38 -2.59
C SER A 69 -8.53 -3.81 -3.08
N PRO A 70 -8.75 -4.84 -2.22
CA PRO A 70 -8.59 -6.25 -2.58
C PRO A 70 -9.49 -6.67 -3.74
N GLU A 71 -10.66 -6.05 -3.86
CA GLU A 71 -11.62 -6.31 -4.95
C GLU A 71 -11.08 -5.87 -6.31
N ASN A 72 -10.14 -4.91 -6.32
CA ASN A 72 -9.43 -4.48 -7.52
C ASN A 72 -8.06 -5.17 -7.67
N MET A 73 -7.82 -6.30 -6.99
CA MET A 73 -6.57 -7.06 -7.08
C MET A 73 -6.76 -8.44 -7.70
N HIS A 74 -5.71 -8.96 -8.34
CA HIS A 74 -5.63 -10.35 -8.79
C HIS A 74 -4.18 -10.85 -8.78
N TRP A 75 -4.01 -12.17 -8.76
CA TRP A 75 -2.72 -12.80 -9.02
C TRP A 75 -2.39 -12.72 -10.51
N GLN A 76 -1.21 -12.21 -10.82
CA GLN A 76 -0.70 -12.18 -12.19
C GLN A 76 0.70 -12.78 -12.26
N SER A 77 1.00 -13.51 -13.34
CA SER A 77 2.37 -14.02 -13.54
C SER A 77 3.36 -12.88 -13.72
N VAL A 78 4.60 -13.09 -13.29
CA VAL A 78 5.68 -12.11 -13.40
C VAL A 78 5.92 -11.70 -14.86
N GLU A 79 5.81 -12.64 -15.80
CA GLU A 79 5.98 -12.42 -17.23
C GLU A 79 4.90 -11.49 -17.78
N MET A 80 3.63 -11.74 -17.40
CA MET A 80 2.51 -10.91 -17.83
C MET A 80 2.57 -9.51 -17.20
N ALA A 81 2.98 -9.42 -15.93
CA ALA A 81 3.15 -8.13 -15.26
C ALA A 81 4.18 -7.25 -15.98
N LYS A 82 5.34 -7.82 -16.36
CA LYS A 82 6.37 -7.10 -17.14
C LYS A 82 5.87 -6.59 -18.48
N GLN A 83 5.00 -7.34 -19.15
CA GLN A 83 4.42 -6.93 -20.42
C GLN A 83 3.37 -5.82 -20.20
N ARG A 84 2.48 -6.00 -19.22
CA ARG A 84 1.41 -5.04 -18.90
C ARG A 84 1.96 -3.69 -18.45
N ASP A 85 3.03 -3.67 -17.64
CA ASP A 85 3.66 -2.43 -17.19
C ASP A 85 4.10 -1.54 -18.37
N LYS A 86 4.60 -2.14 -19.47
CA LYS A 86 4.99 -1.40 -20.69
C LYS A 86 3.79 -0.78 -21.41
N ASP A 87 2.63 -1.43 -21.33
CA ASP A 87 1.40 -1.01 -22.01
C ASP A 87 0.61 0.01 -21.17
N GLU A 88 0.58 -0.16 -19.84
CA GLU A 88 -0.04 0.77 -18.89
C GLU A 88 0.61 2.15 -18.90
N LEU A 89 1.94 2.21 -19.01
CA LEU A 89 2.69 3.47 -19.17
C LEU A 89 2.20 4.29 -20.37
N LYS A 90 1.67 3.64 -21.41
CA LYS A 90 1.16 4.30 -22.62
C LYS A 90 -0.33 4.64 -22.52
N ALA A 91 -1.13 3.75 -21.95
CA ALA A 91 -2.59 3.84 -22.01
C ALA A 91 -3.17 4.90 -21.08
N CYS A 92 -2.71 4.96 -19.83
CA CYS A 92 -3.37 5.80 -18.82
C CYS A 92 -2.81 7.23 -18.74
N ASN A 93 -1.64 7.47 -19.31
CA ASN A 93 -1.15 8.82 -19.55
C ASN A 93 -1.96 9.57 -20.65
N LYS A 94 -2.73 8.84 -21.46
CA LYS A 94 -3.56 9.39 -22.55
C LYS A 94 -4.94 9.87 -22.09
N VAL A 95 -5.41 9.40 -20.93
CA VAL A 95 -6.75 9.70 -20.40
C VAL A 95 -6.76 10.95 -19.50
N GLN A 96 -5.61 11.34 -18.94
CA GLN A 96 -5.49 12.49 -18.02
C GLN A 96 -5.07 13.80 -18.70
N ILE A 97 -4.58 13.75 -19.95
CA ILE A 97 -4.31 14.94 -20.78
C ILE A 97 -5.51 15.17 -21.73
N ARG A 98 -6.67 15.47 -21.16
CA ARG A 98 -7.72 16.24 -21.83
C ARG A 98 -8.13 17.33 -20.86
N VAL A 99 -7.37 18.42 -20.90
CA VAL A 99 -7.76 19.74 -20.36
C VAL A 99 -8.10 20.59 -21.57
#